data_AF-A0AA45QQT3-F1
#
_entry.id   AF-A0AA45QQT3-F1
#
_cell.length_a   1.000
_cell.length_b   1.000
_cell.length_c   1.000
_cell.angle_alpha   90.00
_cell.angle_beta   90.00
_cell.angle_gamma   90.00
#
_symmetry.space_group_name_H-M   'P 1'
#
loop_
_entity.id
_entity.type
_entity.pdbx_description
1 polymer ?
#
loop_
_entity_poly.entity_id
_entity_poly.type
_entity_poly.pdbx_seq_one_letter_code
_entity_poly.pdbx_strand_id
1 'polypeptide(L)' 'MREKVVVSKTWLVLATLSTGLYFYGKLNYDESFTFIGAVGIVGALTCGLTGLIIKALRNVTR' A
#
# COMPACT_ATOMS: atom_id res chain seq x y z
N MET A 1 -17.98 19.82 2.32
CA MET A 1 -17.96 18.34 2.36
C MET A 1 -16.51 17.88 2.45
N ARG A 2 -16.09 17.25 3.57
CA ARG A 2 -14.74 16.70 3.70
C ARG A 2 -14.62 15.50 2.77
N GLU A 3 -14.01 15.67 1.60
CA GLU A 3 -13.54 14.56 0.78
C GLU A 3 -12.46 13.83 1.58
N LYS A 4 -12.89 12.91 2.46
CA LYS A 4 -12.01 11.88 3.01
C LYS A 4 -11.45 11.17 1.80
N VAL A 5 -10.12 11.09 1.70
CA VAL A 5 -9.51 10.15 0.76
C VAL A 5 -10.16 8.82 1.12
N VAL A 6 -11.04 8.30 0.26
CA VAL A 6 -11.56 6.96 0.43
C VAL A 6 -10.40 6.08 0.00
N VAL A 7 -9.37 6.03 0.85
CA VAL A 7 -8.40 4.94 0.84
C VAL A 7 -9.27 3.75 1.17
N SER A 8 -9.71 3.06 0.12
CA SER A 8 -10.60 1.92 0.25
C SER A 8 -10.01 1.00 1.30
N LYS A 9 -10.80 0.55 2.29
CA LYS A 9 -10.31 -0.26 3.42
C LYS A 9 -9.41 -1.42 2.96
N THR A 10 -9.66 -1.90 1.74
CA THR A 10 -8.87 -2.85 0.96
C THR A 10 -7.37 -2.54 0.89
N TRP A 11 -6.95 -1.27 0.79
CA TRP A 11 -5.53 -0.85 0.75
C TRP A 11 -4.81 -1.09 2.08
N LEU A 12 -5.46 -0.74 3.17
CA LEU A 12 -4.94 -0.94 4.52
C LEU A 12 -4.82 -2.45 4.80
N VAL A 13 -5.80 -3.23 4.33
CA VAL A 13 -5.77 -4.70 4.42
C VAL A 13 -4.63 -5.28 3.60
N LEU A 14 -4.42 -4.82 2.35
CA LEU A 14 -3.31 -5.26 1.49
C LEU A 14 -1.95 -4.92 2.10
N ALA A 15 -1.75 -3.68 2.59
CA ALA A 15 -0.51 -3.28 3.24
C ALA A 15 -0.21 -4.15 4.49
N THR A 16 -1.24 -4.43 5.29
CA THR A 16 -1.11 -5.26 6.50
C THR A 16 -0.77 -6.71 6.16
N LEU A 17 -1.46 -7.29 5.17
CA LEU A 17 -1.20 -8.65 4.68
C LEU A 17 0.20 -8.79 4.07
N SER A 18 0.63 -7.85 3.23
CA SER A 18 1.96 -7.86 2.62
C SER A 18 3.07 -7.69 3.66
N THR A 19 2.84 -6.89 4.70
CA THR A 19 3.77 -6.76 5.83
C THR A 19 3.88 -8.07 6.62
N GLY A 20 2.74 -8.75 6.85
CA GLY A 20 2.71 -10.07 7.48
C GLY A 20 3.47 -11.12 6.67
N LEU A 21 3.25 -11.16 5.35
CA LEU A 21 3.97 -12.05 4.42
C LEU A 21 5.48 -11.78 4.41
N TYR A 22 5.89 -10.51 4.45
CA TYR A 22 7.31 -10.14 4.51
C TYR A 22 7.97 -10.64 5.81
N PHE A 23 7.34 -10.41 6.96
CA PHE A 23 7.86 -10.91 8.24
C PHE A 23 7.88 -12.43 8.30
N TYR A 24 6.86 -13.08 7.76
CA TYR A 24 6.78 -14.54 7.69
C TYR A 24 7.88 -15.14 6.81
N GLY A 25 8.14 -14.54 5.65
CA GLY A 25 9.25 -14.92 4.77
C GLY A 25 10.61 -14.73 5.44
N LYS A 26 10.79 -13.60 6.14
CA LYS A 26 12.02 -13.31 6.87
C LYS A 26 12.28 -14.29 8.04
N LEU A 27 11.23 -14.73 8.73
CA LEU A 27 11.31 -15.70 9.83
C LEU A 27 11.66 -17.11 9.35
N ASN A 28 11.20 -17.50 8.17
CA ASN A 28 11.44 -18.83 7.60
C ASN A 28 12.65 -18.89 6.64
N TYR A 29 13.40 -17.80 6.49
CA TYR A 29 14.50 -17.65 5.51
C TYR A 29 14.08 -17.97 4.07
N ASP A 30 12.80 -17.78 3.76
CA ASP A 30 12.23 -18.06 2.45
C ASP A 30 12.31 -16.79 1.59
N GLU A 31 13.27 -16.75 0.66
CA GLU A 31 13.52 -15.58 -0.20
C GLU A 31 12.30 -15.25 -1.08
N SER A 32 11.53 -16.26 -1.49
CA SER A 32 10.33 -16.08 -2.32
C SER A 32 9.24 -15.30 -1.58
N PHE A 33 8.95 -15.67 -0.34
CA PHE A 33 7.93 -14.97 0.47
C PHE A 33 8.38 -13.57 0.87
N THR A 34 9.69 -13.39 1.12
CA THR A 34 10.28 -12.08 1.41
C THR A 34 10.14 -11.14 0.21
N PHE A 35 10.41 -11.62 -1.01
CA PHE A 35 10.26 -10.84 -2.24
C PHE A 35 8.81 -10.48 -2.53
N ILE A 36 7.88 -11.44 -2.40
CA ILE A 36 6.44 -11.21 -2.58
C ILE A 36 5.91 -10.18 -1.58
N GLY A 37 6.31 -10.29 -0.31
CA GLY A 37 5.96 -9.32 0.73
C GLY A 37 6.49 -7.91 0.41
N ALA A 38 7.75 -7.80 -0.02
CA ALA A 38 8.36 -6.53 -0.40
C ALA A 38 7.67 -5.87 -1.60
N VAL A 39 7.39 -6.63 -2.66
CA VAL A 39 6.64 -6.15 -3.84
C VAL A 39 5.24 -5.70 -3.44
N GLY A 40 4.56 -6.45 -2.56
CA GLY A 40 3.25 -6.10 -2.04
C GLY A 40 3.26 -4.76 -1.26
N ILE A 41 4.28 -4.52 -0.43
CA ILE A 41 4.44 -3.26 0.30
C ILE A 41 4.70 -2.09 -0.66
N VAL A 42 5.59 -2.27 -1.65
CA VAL A 42 5.88 -1.23 -2.65
C VAL A 42 4.63 -0.92 -3.48
N GLY A 43 3.89 -1.93 -3.91
CA GLY A 43 2.61 -1.75 -4.62
C GLY A 43 1.57 -1.03 -3.75
N ALA A 44 1.46 -1.40 -2.48
CA ALA A 44 0.58 -0.77 -1.50
C ALA A 44 0.88 0.74 -1.35
N LEU A 45 2.16 1.08 -1.19
CA LEU A 45 2.64 2.47 -1.05
C LEU A 45 2.42 3.27 -2.33
N THR A 46 2.80 2.72 -3.49
CA THR A 46 2.65 3.40 -4.79
C THR A 46 1.18 3.69 -5.07
N CYS A 47 0.33 2.71 -4.81
CA CYS A 47 -1.12 2.81 -4.75
C CYS A 47 -1.66 3.99 -3.94
N GLY A 48 -1.28 4.03 -2.67
CA GLY A 48 -1.67 5.11 -1.75
C GLY A 48 -1.16 6.48 -2.19
N LEU A 49 0.06 6.55 -2.72
CA LEU A 49 0.68 7.77 -3.23
C LEU A 49 -0.09 8.32 -4.43
N THR A 50 -0.48 7.46 -5.39
CA THR A 50 -1.26 7.85 -6.56
C THR A 50 -2.60 8.48 -6.17
N GLY A 51 -3.29 7.93 -5.16
CA GLY A 51 -4.53 8.51 -4.63
C GLY A 51 -4.33 9.90 -4.00
N LEU A 52 -3.20 10.10 -3.31
CA LEU A 52 -2.79 11.39 -2.76
C LEU A 52 -2.45 12.41 -3.84
N ILE A 53 -1.72 11.99 -4.89
CA ILE A 53 -1.33 12.83 -6.02
C ILE A 53 -2.56 13.32 -6.79
N ILE A 54 -3.49 12.41 -7.12
CA ILE A 54 -4.75 12.77 -7.80
C ILE A 54 -5.54 13.80 -6.98
N LYS A 55 -5.58 13.62 -5.65
CA LYS A 55 -6.25 14.57 -4.76
C LYS A 55 -5.55 15.92 -4.71
N ALA A 56 -4.22 15.93 -4.64
CA ALA A 56 -3.44 17.17 -4.66
C ALA A 56 -3.67 17.94 -5.98
N LEU A 57 -3.63 17.25 -7.12
CA LEU A 57 -3.92 17.83 -8.44
C LEU A 57 -5.33 18.43 -8.50
N ARG A 58 -6.35 17.67 -8.06
CA ARG A 58 -7.74 18.16 -8.04
C ARG A 58 -7.93 19.40 -7.16
N ASN A 59 -7.12 19.55 -6.11
CA ASN A 59 -7.17 20.71 -5.22
C ASN A 59 -6.37 21.91 -5.73
N VAL A 60 -5.42 21.71 -6.65
CA VAL A 60 -4.68 22.78 -7.34
C VAL A 60 -5.46 23.31 -8.56
N THR A 61 -6.25 22.45 -9.22
CA THR A 61 -7.07 22.84 -10.38
C THR A 61 -8.37 23.58 -10.03
N ARG A 62 -8.73 23.65 -8.74
CA ARG A 62 -9.97 24.28 -8.25
C ARG A 62 -9.69 25.64 -7.62
#